data_AF-A0A7X7RW04-F1
#
_entry.id   AF-A0A7X7RW04-F1
#
_cell.length_a   1.000
_cell.length_b   1.000
_cell.length_c   1.000
_cell.angle_alpha   90.00
_cell.angle_beta   90.00
_cell.angle_gamma   90.00
#
_symmetry.space_group_name_H-M   'P 1'
#
loop_
_entity.id
_entity.type
_entity.pdbx_description
1 polymer ?
#
loop_
_entity_poly.entity_id
_entity_poly.type
_entity_poly.pdbx_seq_one_letter_code
_entity_poly.pdbx_strand_id
1 'polypeptide(L)'
;EGKDIANMLWFWSPGKRPAMKIFYERFGITGAVISAVDLIKGIGLYSGLDVIDVQGATGLYNTNYEGKAEACINALKTHDFVYVHVEAGDEASHERNVELKIKCIEDFDRRLVGNILKEVDIKNTVISILPDHYTPVETGAHSAEPIPFIICDPLLPPDRVRKFDEESCSAGIYGLLEGESFINYALRRF
;
A
#
# COMPACT_ATOMS: atom_id res chain seq x y z
N GLU A 1 -40.71 -4.05 -4.95
CA GLU A 1 -40.29 -2.91 -4.10
C GLU A 1 -40.43 -1.53 -4.76
N GLY A 2 -41.00 -1.40 -5.97
CA GLY A 2 -41.14 -0.08 -6.62
C GLY A 2 -39.83 0.56 -7.09
N LYS A 3 -38.71 -0.19 -7.07
CA LYS A 3 -37.42 0.22 -7.65
C LYS A 3 -37.35 -0.19 -9.11
N ASP A 4 -36.54 0.52 -9.89
CA ASP A 4 -36.23 0.17 -11.28
C ASP A 4 -35.55 -1.20 -11.38
N ILE A 5 -35.82 -1.91 -12.48
CA ILE A 5 -35.24 -3.23 -12.74
C ILE A 5 -33.82 -3.10 -13.29
N ALA A 6 -32.87 -3.87 -12.75
CA ALA A 6 -31.51 -3.97 -13.28
C ALA A 6 -31.48 -4.90 -14.51
N ASN A 7 -31.99 -4.44 -15.66
CA ASN A 7 -32.18 -5.24 -16.88
C ASN A 7 -31.17 -4.93 -18.00
N MET A 8 -30.11 -4.16 -17.71
CA MET A 8 -29.04 -3.81 -18.65
C MET A 8 -27.68 -4.20 -18.09
N LEU A 9 -26.76 -4.60 -18.98
CA LEU A 9 -25.35 -4.83 -18.66
C LEU A 9 -24.52 -3.71 -19.30
N TRP A 10 -23.71 -3.02 -18.49
CA TRP A 10 -22.79 -2.00 -18.95
C TRP A 10 -21.35 -2.47 -18.78
N PHE A 11 -20.77 -3.02 -19.85
CA PHE A 11 -19.34 -3.37 -19.86
C PHE A 11 -18.52 -2.10 -20.11
N TRP A 12 -17.52 -1.85 -19.28
CA TRP A 12 -16.51 -0.82 -19.51
C TRP A 12 -15.10 -1.40 -19.33
N SER A 13 -14.11 -0.76 -19.97
CA SER A 13 -12.68 -1.03 -19.79
C SER A 13 -12.26 -2.51 -19.86
N PRO A 14 -12.35 -3.16 -21.04
CA PRO A 14 -11.90 -4.53 -21.20
C PRO A 14 -10.39 -4.65 -20.93
N GLY A 15 -10.00 -5.57 -20.06
CA GLY A 15 -8.61 -5.89 -19.74
C GLY A 15 -8.11 -7.17 -20.42
N LYS A 16 -6.78 -7.32 -20.51
CA LYS A 16 -6.12 -8.59 -20.86
C LYS A 16 -5.23 -9.04 -19.72
N ARG A 17 -4.99 -10.35 -19.60
CA ARG A 17 -3.99 -10.90 -18.69
C ARG A 17 -2.62 -10.29 -19.02
N PRO A 18 -1.92 -9.67 -18.05
CA PRO A 18 -0.59 -9.12 -18.29
C PRO A 18 0.43 -10.25 -18.54
N ALA A 19 1.37 -9.99 -19.43
CA ALA A 19 2.56 -10.82 -19.60
C ALA A 19 3.67 -10.24 -18.71
N MET A 20 3.90 -10.89 -17.56
CA MET A 20 4.85 -10.42 -16.56
C MET A 20 5.54 -11.61 -15.89
N LYS A 21 6.76 -11.38 -15.40
CA LYS A 21 7.44 -12.33 -14.50
C LYS A 21 6.78 -12.29 -13.13
N ILE A 22 6.70 -13.44 -12.47
CA ILE A 22 6.27 -13.46 -11.06
C ILE A 22 7.38 -12.91 -10.16
N PHE A 23 7.00 -12.52 -8.95
CA PHE A 23 7.87 -11.89 -7.97
C PHE A 23 9.08 -12.76 -7.63
N TYR A 24 8.86 -14.08 -7.48
CA TYR A 24 9.92 -15.06 -7.25
C TYR A 24 10.92 -15.12 -8.42
N GLU A 25 10.46 -15.11 -9.67
CA GLU A 25 11.35 -15.13 -10.85
C GLU A 25 12.21 -13.87 -10.96
N ARG A 26 11.70 -12.73 -10.46
CA ARG A 26 12.39 -11.44 -10.55
C ARG A 26 13.34 -11.20 -9.38
N PHE A 27 12.93 -11.55 -8.15
CA PHE A 27 13.65 -11.18 -6.92
C PHE A 27 14.11 -12.38 -6.09
N GLY A 28 13.69 -13.60 -6.43
CA GLY A 28 14.07 -14.84 -5.73
C GLY A 28 13.44 -14.99 -4.35
N ILE A 29 12.37 -14.26 -4.06
CA ILE A 29 11.69 -14.22 -2.76
C ILE A 29 10.20 -14.50 -2.90
N THR A 30 9.59 -15.11 -1.89
CA THR A 30 8.14 -15.33 -1.83
C THR A 30 7.45 -14.18 -1.11
N GLY A 31 6.14 -14.04 -1.30
CA GLY A 31 5.43 -12.98 -0.60
C GLY A 31 3.93 -13.10 -0.60
N ALA A 32 3.31 -12.22 0.18
CA ALA A 32 1.86 -12.12 0.31
C ALA A 32 1.35 -10.70 0.04
N VAL A 33 0.08 -10.60 -0.35
CA VAL A 33 -0.66 -9.34 -0.49
C VAL A 33 -1.88 -9.34 0.43
N ILE A 34 -2.05 -8.25 1.17
CA ILE A 34 -3.20 -7.99 2.03
C ILE A 34 -3.89 -6.73 1.51
N SER A 35 -5.08 -6.86 0.93
CA SER A 35 -5.86 -5.73 0.41
C SER A 35 -7.35 -5.98 0.55
N ALA A 36 -8.13 -4.90 0.62
CA ALA A 36 -9.58 -4.98 0.43
C ALA A 36 -9.99 -4.85 -1.05
N VAL A 37 -9.12 -4.27 -1.88
CA VAL A 37 -9.42 -3.88 -3.26
C VAL A 37 -9.07 -5.01 -4.22
N ASP A 38 -10.05 -5.47 -5.00
CA ASP A 38 -9.91 -6.60 -5.91
C ASP A 38 -8.86 -6.37 -7.00
N LEU A 39 -8.70 -5.13 -7.48
CA LEU A 39 -7.64 -4.79 -8.44
C LEU A 39 -6.25 -5.13 -7.89
N ILE A 40 -5.98 -4.72 -6.65
CA ILE A 40 -4.69 -4.96 -5.98
C ILE A 40 -4.49 -6.46 -5.70
N LYS A 41 -5.55 -7.18 -5.28
CA LYS A 41 -5.50 -8.64 -5.13
C LYS A 41 -5.17 -9.32 -6.46
N GLY A 42 -5.79 -8.88 -7.55
CA GLY A 42 -5.53 -9.39 -8.90
C GLY A 42 -4.09 -9.18 -9.35
N ILE A 43 -3.51 -8.00 -9.09
CA ILE A 43 -2.10 -7.71 -9.36
C ILE A 43 -1.18 -8.63 -8.54
N GLY A 44 -1.48 -8.82 -7.25
CA GLY A 44 -0.73 -9.74 -6.40
C GLY A 44 -0.77 -11.18 -6.91
N LEU A 45 -1.95 -11.69 -7.30
CA LEU A 45 -2.11 -13.01 -7.92
C LEU A 45 -1.28 -13.15 -9.19
N TYR A 46 -1.33 -12.16 -10.10
CA TYR A 46 -0.51 -12.19 -11.32
C TYR A 46 0.99 -12.10 -11.04
N SER A 47 1.37 -11.47 -9.93
CA SER A 47 2.74 -11.41 -9.44
C SER A 47 3.17 -12.68 -8.69
N GLY A 48 2.28 -13.66 -8.50
CA GLY A 48 2.57 -14.90 -7.76
C GLY A 48 2.68 -14.69 -6.25
N LEU A 49 2.05 -13.66 -5.70
CA LEU A 49 1.92 -13.44 -4.26
C LEU A 49 0.68 -14.15 -3.72
N ASP A 50 0.76 -14.65 -2.49
CA ASP A 50 -0.38 -15.23 -1.78
C ASP A 50 -1.34 -14.13 -1.33
N VAL A 51 -2.61 -14.23 -1.73
CA VAL A 51 -3.65 -13.29 -1.30
C VAL A 51 -4.16 -13.70 0.08
N ILE A 52 -4.05 -12.78 1.04
CA ILE A 52 -4.57 -12.97 2.38
C ILE A 52 -5.79 -12.08 2.58
N ASP A 53 -6.95 -12.70 2.70
CA ASP A 53 -8.20 -12.03 3.01
C ASP A 53 -8.33 -11.75 4.51
N VAL A 54 -8.70 -10.51 4.83
CA VAL A 54 -8.91 -10.07 6.21
C VAL A 54 -10.39 -9.76 6.41
N GLN A 55 -11.03 -10.45 7.35
CA GLN A 55 -12.41 -10.19 7.69
C GLN A 55 -12.59 -8.73 8.15
N GLY A 56 -13.56 -8.02 7.57
CA GLY A 56 -13.82 -6.62 7.87
C GLY A 56 -12.87 -5.63 7.17
N ALA A 57 -12.00 -6.08 6.26
CA ALA A 57 -11.26 -5.19 5.37
C ALA A 57 -12.21 -4.66 4.27
N THR A 58 -12.79 -3.48 4.49
CA THR A 58 -13.84 -2.92 3.61
C THR A 58 -13.30 -2.06 2.47
N GLY A 59 -12.06 -1.59 2.57
CA GLY A 59 -11.50 -0.58 1.65
C GLY A 59 -11.90 0.86 2.01
N LEU A 60 -12.84 1.06 2.93
CA LEU A 60 -13.30 2.38 3.36
C LEU A 60 -12.71 2.77 4.71
N TYR A 61 -13.05 3.96 5.20
CA TYR A 61 -12.61 4.49 6.50
C TYR A 61 -12.87 3.56 7.70
N ASN A 62 -13.86 2.66 7.59
CA ASN A 62 -14.20 1.67 8.61
C ASN A 62 -13.48 0.31 8.42
N THR A 63 -12.46 0.23 7.58
CA THR A 63 -11.68 -0.99 7.34
C THR A 63 -11.03 -1.51 8.63
N ASN A 64 -10.87 -2.83 8.73
CA ASN A 64 -10.18 -3.49 9.83
C ASN A 64 -8.65 -3.34 9.72
N TYR A 65 -8.09 -2.25 10.27
CA TYR A 65 -6.65 -2.00 10.30
C TYR A 65 -5.90 -3.02 11.15
N GLU A 66 -6.43 -3.35 12.33
CA GLU A 66 -5.84 -4.29 13.28
C GLU A 66 -5.73 -5.70 12.68
N GLY A 67 -6.78 -6.17 12.01
CA GLY A 67 -6.77 -7.46 11.33
C GLY A 67 -5.74 -7.49 10.18
N LYS A 68 -5.54 -6.38 9.46
CA LYS A 68 -4.48 -6.27 8.44
C LYS A 68 -3.10 -6.31 9.08
N ALA A 69 -2.91 -5.66 10.23
CA ALA A 69 -1.66 -5.71 10.98
C ALA A 69 -1.34 -7.14 11.44
N GLU A 70 -2.31 -7.82 12.06
CA GLU A 70 -2.16 -9.21 12.51
C GLU A 70 -1.86 -10.17 11.35
N ALA A 71 -2.58 -10.02 10.24
CA ALA A 71 -2.32 -10.80 9.02
C ALA A 71 -0.90 -10.59 8.49
N CYS A 72 -0.40 -9.34 8.50
CA CYS A 72 0.96 -9.02 8.08
C CYS A 72 2.01 -9.70 8.99
N ILE A 73 1.87 -9.54 10.30
CA ILE A 73 2.77 -10.13 11.30
C ILE A 73 2.80 -11.66 11.17
N ASN A 74 1.65 -12.29 10.94
CA ASN A 74 1.58 -13.73 10.74
C ASN A 74 2.20 -14.17 9.40
N ALA A 75 1.94 -13.42 8.32
CA ALA A 75 2.49 -13.73 7.00
C ALA A 75 4.01 -13.66 6.97
N LEU A 76 4.61 -12.68 7.66
CA LEU A 76 6.08 -12.52 7.78
C LEU A 76 6.79 -13.71 8.44
N LYS A 77 6.07 -14.62 9.11
CA LYS A 77 6.64 -15.85 9.68
C LYS A 77 6.99 -16.90 8.61
N THR A 78 6.36 -16.83 7.45
CA THR A 78 6.50 -17.83 6.38
C THR A 78 6.81 -17.23 5.00
N HIS A 79 6.84 -15.91 4.89
CA HIS A 79 7.10 -15.18 3.64
C HIS A 79 8.23 -14.17 3.83
N ASP A 80 9.00 -13.94 2.78
CA ASP A 80 10.09 -12.96 2.76
C ASP A 80 9.58 -11.52 2.58
N PHE A 81 8.41 -11.36 1.94
CA PHE A 81 7.82 -10.07 1.59
C PHE A 81 6.31 -10.04 1.86
N VAL A 82 5.81 -8.93 2.40
CA VAL A 82 4.37 -8.71 2.59
C VAL A 82 3.99 -7.30 2.16
N TYR A 83 3.08 -7.20 1.20
CA TYR A 83 2.49 -5.94 0.75
C TYR A 83 1.14 -5.72 1.43
N VAL A 84 1.04 -4.70 2.27
CA VAL A 84 -0.20 -4.34 2.97
C VAL A 84 -0.78 -3.05 2.39
N HIS A 85 -2.00 -3.13 1.86
CA HIS A 85 -2.65 -2.05 1.16
C HIS A 85 -3.81 -1.45 1.97
N VAL A 86 -3.95 -0.12 1.95
CA VAL A 86 -5.04 0.62 2.59
C VAL A 86 -5.60 1.66 1.61
N GLU A 87 -6.83 1.41 1.17
CA GLU A 87 -7.57 2.27 0.23
C GLU A 87 -8.23 3.48 0.91
N ALA A 88 -8.50 3.42 2.22
CA ALA A 88 -9.37 4.37 2.89
C ALA A 88 -8.95 5.85 2.76
N GLY A 89 -7.64 6.13 2.69
CA GLY A 89 -7.16 7.47 2.42
C GLY A 89 -7.52 7.94 1.01
N ASP A 90 -7.46 7.03 0.04
CA ASP A 90 -7.96 7.11 -1.33
C ASP A 90 -9.33 7.80 -1.45
N GLU A 91 -10.30 7.02 -0.99
CA GLU A 91 -11.73 7.32 -0.97
C GLU A 91 -12.04 8.64 -0.24
N ALA A 92 -11.37 8.92 0.88
CA ALA A 92 -11.54 10.18 1.60
C ALA A 92 -11.13 11.40 0.76
N SER A 93 -10.09 11.28 -0.08
CA SER A 93 -9.71 12.32 -1.03
C SER A 93 -10.75 12.48 -2.14
N HIS A 94 -11.25 11.38 -2.71
CA HIS A 94 -12.31 11.43 -3.74
C HIS A 94 -13.59 12.09 -3.24
N GLU A 95 -13.96 11.86 -1.98
CA GLU A 95 -15.08 12.54 -1.31
C GLU A 95 -14.80 14.01 -0.96
N ARG A 96 -13.57 14.49 -1.21
CA ARG A 96 -13.09 15.84 -0.87
C ARG A 96 -13.25 16.17 0.62
N ASN A 97 -13.06 15.16 1.47
CA ASN A 97 -13.28 15.25 2.91
C ASN A 97 -11.93 15.29 3.65
N VAL A 98 -11.50 16.49 4.01
CA VAL A 98 -10.19 16.72 4.66
C VAL A 98 -10.12 16.03 6.01
N GLU A 99 -11.16 16.18 6.84
CA GLU A 99 -11.20 15.59 8.18
C GLU A 99 -11.15 14.07 8.13
N LEU A 100 -11.85 13.47 7.17
CA LEU A 100 -11.81 12.02 6.98
C LEU A 100 -10.45 11.55 6.45
N LYS A 101 -9.81 12.31 5.54
CA LYS A 101 -8.46 12.00 5.04
C LYS A 101 -7.45 12.00 6.17
N ILE A 102 -7.45 13.04 7.01
CA ILE A 102 -6.60 13.14 8.20
C ILE A 102 -6.84 11.95 9.12
N LYS A 103 -8.11 11.64 9.42
CA LYS A 103 -8.46 10.49 10.25
C LYS A 103 -7.94 9.17 9.68
N CYS A 104 -8.03 8.96 8.37
CA CYS A 104 -7.53 7.74 7.72
C CYS A 104 -6.00 7.62 7.84
N ILE A 105 -5.26 8.73 7.71
CA ILE A 105 -3.80 8.77 7.90
C ILE A 105 -3.44 8.46 9.36
N GLU A 106 -4.11 9.07 10.33
CA GLU A 106 -3.88 8.81 11.76
C GLU A 106 -4.21 7.36 12.16
N ASP A 107 -5.30 6.81 11.62
CA ASP A 107 -5.68 5.41 11.86
C ASP A 107 -4.70 4.45 11.16
N PHE A 108 -4.23 4.77 9.96
CA PHE A 108 -3.16 4.02 9.28
C PHE A 108 -1.89 3.98 10.13
N ASP A 109 -1.42 5.13 10.60
CA ASP A 109 -0.21 5.24 11.43
C ASP A 109 -0.36 4.46 12.74
N ARG A 110 -1.43 4.72 13.51
CA ARG A 110 -1.58 4.14 14.84
C ARG A 110 -2.03 2.67 14.83
N ARG A 111 -3.03 2.32 14.00
CA ARG A 111 -3.75 1.04 14.08
C ARG A 111 -3.16 -0.03 13.16
N LEU A 112 -2.44 0.37 12.11
CA LEU A 112 -1.73 -0.55 11.24
C LEU A 112 -0.22 -0.50 11.48
N VAL A 113 0.44 0.60 11.09
CA VAL A 113 1.91 0.71 11.13
C VAL A 113 2.43 0.53 12.55
N GLY A 114 1.87 1.27 13.51
CA GLY A 114 2.25 1.21 14.91
C GLY A 114 2.03 -0.15 15.56
N ASN A 115 1.08 -0.95 15.08
CA ASN A 115 0.87 -2.32 15.56
C ASN A 115 1.86 -3.30 14.93
N ILE A 116 2.18 -3.16 13.63
CA ILE A 116 3.23 -3.95 12.98
C ILE A 116 4.58 -3.68 13.66
N LEU A 117 4.96 -2.41 13.85
CA LEU A 117 6.25 -2.01 14.43
C LEU A 117 6.49 -2.52 15.85
N LYS A 118 5.44 -2.79 16.63
CA LYS A 118 5.58 -3.34 17.99
C LYS A 118 5.99 -4.82 17.98
N GLU A 119 5.63 -5.55 16.93
CA GLU A 119 5.73 -7.01 16.88
C GLU A 119 6.85 -7.50 15.95
N VAL A 120 7.18 -6.74 14.90
CA VAL A 120 8.25 -7.13 13.97
C VAL A 120 9.64 -6.87 14.56
N ASP A 121 10.60 -7.71 14.20
CA ASP A 121 12.01 -7.45 14.50
C ASP A 121 12.56 -6.38 13.54
N ILE A 122 12.46 -5.12 13.96
CA ILE A 122 12.91 -3.96 13.19
C ILE A 122 14.41 -3.99 12.88
N LYS A 123 15.22 -4.80 13.57
CA LYS A 123 16.65 -4.92 13.29
C LYS A 123 16.94 -5.82 12.10
N ASN A 124 15.98 -6.64 11.69
CA ASN A 124 16.11 -7.61 10.61
C ASN A 124 15.05 -7.45 9.51
N THR A 125 14.17 -6.44 9.63
CA THR A 125 13.07 -6.21 8.69
C THR A 125 13.26 -4.86 8.00
N VAL A 126 13.24 -4.85 6.67
CA VAL A 126 13.12 -3.59 5.90
C VAL A 126 11.66 -3.21 5.85
N ILE A 127 11.33 -1.97 6.24
CA ILE A 127 9.95 -1.47 6.23
C ILE A 127 9.90 -0.29 5.28
N SER A 128 8.98 -0.32 4.32
CA SER A 128 8.77 0.79 3.41
C SER A 128 7.31 1.23 3.41
N ILE A 129 7.09 2.55 3.35
CA ILE A 129 5.75 3.16 3.36
C ILE A 129 5.71 4.22 2.27
N LEU A 130 4.66 4.18 1.46
CA LEU A 130 4.36 5.12 0.39
C LEU A 130 2.88 4.98 -0.01
N PRO A 131 2.21 6.05 -0.44
CA PRO A 131 1.04 5.91 -1.30
C PRO A 131 1.49 5.55 -2.73
N ASP A 132 0.61 4.94 -3.51
CA ASP A 132 0.85 4.56 -4.90
C ASP A 132 0.59 5.70 -5.89
N HIS A 133 -0.21 6.70 -5.51
CA HIS A 133 -0.41 7.93 -6.27
C HIS A 133 -0.78 9.13 -5.39
N TYR A 134 -0.71 10.33 -5.97
CA TYR A 134 -1.14 11.57 -5.32
C TYR A 134 -2.59 11.90 -5.68
N THR A 135 -3.44 12.05 -4.66
CA THR A 135 -4.85 12.43 -4.79
C THR A 135 -5.17 13.60 -3.87
N PRO A 136 -4.98 14.85 -4.34
CA PRO A 136 -5.27 16.03 -3.54
C PRO A 136 -6.76 16.16 -3.25
N VAL A 137 -7.09 16.45 -1.98
CA VAL A 137 -8.47 16.57 -1.51
C VAL A 137 -9.23 17.71 -2.22
N GLU A 138 -8.52 18.77 -2.62
CA GLU A 138 -9.11 19.91 -3.35
C GLU A 138 -9.78 19.47 -4.66
N THR A 139 -9.10 18.61 -5.43
CA THR A 139 -9.59 18.14 -6.73
C THR A 139 -10.43 16.88 -6.58
N GLY A 140 -10.11 16.05 -5.58
CA GLY A 140 -10.68 14.71 -5.41
C GLY A 140 -10.38 13.79 -6.59
N ALA A 141 -9.28 14.04 -7.32
CA ALA A 141 -8.90 13.29 -8.51
C ALA A 141 -7.40 12.99 -8.47
N HIS A 142 -7.01 11.87 -9.09
CA HIS A 142 -5.62 11.48 -9.18
C HIS A 142 -4.82 12.50 -9.99
N SER A 143 -3.56 12.64 -9.63
CA SER A 143 -2.65 13.61 -10.21
C SER A 143 -1.23 13.02 -10.23
N ALA A 144 -0.33 13.63 -11.01
CA ALA A 144 0.96 13.04 -11.37
C ALA A 144 2.13 13.54 -10.50
N GLU A 145 1.82 14.32 -9.48
CA GLU A 145 2.76 14.88 -8.54
C GLU A 145 3.50 13.75 -7.79
N PRO A 146 4.79 13.94 -7.47
CA PRO A 146 5.54 12.98 -6.69
C PRO A 146 4.91 12.73 -5.33
N ILE A 147 5.00 11.49 -4.86
CA ILE A 147 4.55 11.07 -3.54
C ILE A 147 5.71 10.97 -2.55
N PRO A 148 5.46 11.16 -1.24
CA PRO A 148 6.47 10.90 -0.22
C PRO A 148 6.62 9.39 -0.02
N PHE A 149 7.85 8.93 0.22
CA PHE A 149 8.11 7.56 0.62
C PHE A 149 9.19 7.50 1.69
N ILE A 150 9.22 6.38 2.41
CA ILE A 150 10.27 6.04 3.37
C ILE A 150 10.69 4.58 3.16
N ILE A 151 12.00 4.32 3.26
CA ILE A 151 12.58 2.98 3.32
C ILE A 151 13.43 2.92 4.59
N CYS A 152 12.92 2.24 5.60
CA CYS A 152 13.62 1.95 6.84
C CYS A 152 14.39 0.65 6.67
N ASP A 153 15.65 0.76 6.25
CA ASP A 153 16.57 -0.36 6.12
C ASP A 153 17.48 -0.44 7.37
N PRO A 154 17.44 -1.52 8.17
CA PRO A 154 18.24 -1.63 9.40
C PRO A 154 19.75 -1.71 9.18
N LEU A 155 20.21 -1.93 7.94
CA LEU A 155 21.63 -1.98 7.59
C LEU A 155 22.17 -0.64 7.07
N LEU A 156 21.31 0.37 6.88
CA LEU A 156 21.70 1.68 6.39
C LEU A 156 21.55 2.75 7.49
N PRO A 157 22.43 3.76 7.53
CA PRO A 157 22.27 4.88 8.45
C PRO A 157 21.04 5.71 8.07
N PRO A 158 20.27 6.23 9.05
CA PRO A 158 19.16 7.13 8.77
C PRO A 158 19.68 8.46 8.20
N ASP A 159 18.86 9.12 7.40
CA ASP A 159 19.13 10.49 6.98
C ASP A 159 18.65 11.53 8.01
N ARG A 160 18.61 12.80 7.60
CA ARG A 160 18.24 13.93 8.46
C ARG A 160 16.72 14.15 8.57
N VAL A 161 15.90 13.49 7.76
CA VAL A 161 14.45 13.70 7.73
C VAL A 161 13.83 13.11 9.00
N ARG A 162 12.92 13.86 9.62
CA ARG A 162 12.30 13.50 10.93
C ARG A 162 10.79 13.40 10.89
N LYS A 163 10.16 13.78 9.77
CA LYS A 163 8.71 13.77 9.57
C LYS A 163 8.40 13.15 8.21
N PHE A 164 7.26 12.48 8.14
CA PHE A 164 6.76 11.87 6.91
C PHE A 164 5.63 12.73 6.36
N ASP A 165 5.99 13.65 5.48
CA ASP A 165 5.11 14.57 4.76
C ASP A 165 5.81 14.99 3.46
N GLU A 166 5.05 15.52 2.51
CA GLU A 166 5.52 15.86 1.16
C GLU A 166 6.70 16.85 1.18
N GLU A 167 6.66 17.83 2.08
CA GLU A 167 7.71 18.85 2.21
C GLU A 167 8.99 18.26 2.80
N SER A 168 8.89 17.55 3.92
CA SER A 168 10.03 16.99 4.65
C SER A 168 10.73 15.89 3.84
N CYS A 169 9.96 15.02 3.17
CA CYS A 169 10.49 13.92 2.36
C CYS A 169 11.27 14.40 1.13
N SER A 170 11.00 15.62 0.62
CA SER A 170 11.76 16.21 -0.49
C SER A 170 13.25 16.39 -0.19
N ALA A 171 13.63 16.42 1.10
CA ALA A 171 15.01 16.55 1.56
C ALA A 171 15.70 15.18 1.84
N GLY A 172 15.03 14.06 1.54
CA GLY A 172 15.51 12.71 1.77
C GLY A 172 16.65 12.29 0.82
N ILE A 173 17.49 11.36 1.29
CA ILE A 173 18.74 11.01 0.57
C ILE A 173 18.55 10.24 -0.73
N TYR A 174 17.40 9.59 -0.92
CA TYR A 174 17.10 8.85 -2.15
C TYR A 174 16.75 9.77 -3.33
N GLY A 175 16.42 11.04 -3.06
CA GLY A 175 15.92 11.96 -4.07
C GLY A 175 14.61 11.49 -4.70
N LEU A 176 14.39 11.87 -5.96
CA LEU A 176 13.24 11.41 -6.74
C LEU A 176 13.56 10.05 -7.37
N LEU A 177 12.74 9.04 -7.06
CA LEU A 177 12.79 7.72 -7.66
C LEU A 177 11.64 7.56 -8.66
N GLU A 178 11.91 6.88 -9.78
CA GLU A 178 10.92 6.64 -10.82
C GLU A 178 10.82 5.15 -11.16
N GLY A 179 9.62 4.73 -11.58
CA GLY A 179 9.37 3.36 -12.03
C GLY A 179 9.78 2.29 -11.02
N GLU A 180 10.68 1.40 -11.42
CA GLU A 180 11.09 0.24 -10.63
C GLU A 180 12.19 0.55 -9.61
N SER A 181 12.73 1.78 -9.58
CA SER A 181 13.85 2.12 -8.69
C SER A 181 13.49 1.94 -7.21
N PHE A 182 12.27 2.30 -6.81
CA PHE A 182 11.83 2.16 -5.41
C PHE A 182 11.94 0.72 -4.91
N ILE A 183 11.36 -0.24 -5.64
CA ILE A 183 11.35 -1.64 -5.19
C ILE A 183 12.76 -2.25 -5.19
N ASN A 184 13.62 -1.81 -6.12
CA ASN A 184 15.02 -2.23 -6.16
C ASN A 184 15.80 -1.77 -4.92
N TYR A 185 15.59 -0.52 -4.47
CA TYR A 185 16.13 -0.04 -3.20
C TYR A 185 15.53 -0.79 -2.01
N ALA A 186 14.20 -0.93 -1.94
CA ALA A 186 13.51 -1.57 -0.82
C ALA A 186 13.90 -3.05 -0.62
N LEU A 187 14.21 -3.76 -1.72
CA LEU A 187 14.61 -5.17 -1.68
C LEU A 187 16.14 -5.39 -1.77
N ARG A 188 16.93 -4.31 -1.88
CA ARG A 188 18.39 -4.35 -2.10
C ARG A 188 18.79 -5.15 -3.36
N ARG A 189 18.07 -4.96 -4.45
CA ARG A 189 18.31 -5.64 -5.73
C ARG A 189 18.72 -4.61 -6.77
N PHE A 190 20.02 -4.50 -7.01
CA PHE A 190 20.63 -3.68 -8.05
C PHE A 190 21.26 -4.58 -9.12
#